data_AF-A0A424Y270-F1
#
_entry.id   AF-A0A424Y270-F1
#
_cell.length_a   1.000
_cell.length_b   1.000
_cell.length_c   1.000
_cell.angle_alpha   90.00
_cell.angle_beta   90.00
_cell.angle_gamma   90.00
#
_symmetry.space_group_name_H-M   'P 1'
#
loop_
_entity.id
_entity.type
_entity.pdbx_description
1 polymer ?
#
loop_
_entity_poly.entity_id
_entity_poly.type
_entity_poly.pdbx_seq_one_letter_code
_entity_poly.pdbx_strand_id
1 'polypeptide(L)' 'MKMLSVRCNSEDEKLIKHYAASKNKSVSEFLRELALERIEEEYDLKIVQEYLEKKEKGLKTYSADEVEKELGL' A
#
# COMPACT_ATOMS: atom_id res chain seq x y z
N MET A 1 3.81 15.17 18.00
CA MET A 1 2.65 14.60 17.26
C MET A 1 2.22 15.62 16.21
N LYS A 2 1.98 15.22 14.95
CA LYS A 2 1.51 16.15 13.90
C LYS A 2 0.01 15.96 13.70
N MET A 3 -0.72 17.05 13.49
CA MET A 3 -2.17 17.07 13.30
C MET A 3 -2.50 17.33 11.83
N LEU A 4 -3.45 16.58 11.29
CA LEU A 4 -4.01 16.80 9.96
C LEU A 4 -5.47 17.22 10.13
N SER A 5 -5.84 18.33 9.50
CA SER A 5 -7.20 18.84 9.49
C SER A 5 -7.79 18.66 8.11
N VAL A 6 -8.90 17.93 8.01
CA VAL A 6 -9.62 17.70 6.76
C VAL A 6 -10.94 18.46 6.82
N ARG A 7 -11.19 19.31 5.82
CA ARG A 7 -12.47 20.01 5.69
C ARG A 7 -13.48 19.03 5.11
N CYS A 8 -14.62 18.87 5.76
CA CYS A 8 -15.75 18.06 5.30
C CYS A 8 -17.07 18.76 5.70
N ASN A 9 -18.17 18.37 5.05
CA ASN A 9 -19.50 18.81 5.47
C ASN A 9 -20.00 17.93 6.65
N SER A 10 -21.10 18.35 7.27
CA SER A 10 -21.65 17.67 8.46
C SER A 10 -22.16 16.25 8.19
N GLU A 11 -22.53 15.92 6.95
CA GLU A 11 -23.02 14.59 6.57
C GLU A 11 -21.86 13.61 6.40
N ASP A 12 -20.82 14.02 5.67
CA ASP A 12 -19.57 13.27 5.51
C ASP A 12 -18.93 12.99 6.87
N GLU A 13 -18.87 14.00 7.74
CA GLU A 13 -18.30 13.85 9.08
C GLU A 13 -19.02 12.77 9.89
N LYS A 14 -20.36 12.77 9.86
CA LYS A 14 -21.18 11.76 10.54
C LYS A 14 -20.93 10.38 9.96
N LEU A 15 -20.93 10.26 8.63
CA LEU A 15 -20.73 8.98 7.96
C LEU A 15 -19.36 8.38 8.30
N ILE A 16 -18.29 9.17 8.21
CA ILE A 16 -16.92 8.76 8.52
C ILE A 16 -16.82 8.31 9.99
N LYS A 17 -17.40 9.08 10.92
CA LYS A 17 -17.40 8.73 12.36
C LYS A 17 -18.13 7.41 12.62
N HIS A 18 -19.32 7.24 12.05
CA HIS A 18 -20.09 6.01 12.22
C HIS A 18 -19.38 4.81 11.62
N TYR A 19 -18.78 4.96 10.44
CA TYR A 19 -18.03 3.88 9.80
C TYR A 19 -16.79 3.48 10.63
N ALA A 20 -15.98 4.44 11.06
CA ALA A 20 -14.81 4.17 11.91
C ALA A 20 -15.22 3.47 13.22
N ALA A 21 -16.28 3.96 13.88
CA ALA A 21 -16.82 3.35 15.09
C ALA A 21 -17.32 1.92 14.86
N SER A 22 -17.96 1.64 13.72
CA SER A 22 -18.40 0.28 13.35
C SER A 22 -17.25 -0.72 13.21
N LYS A 23 -16.03 -0.21 13.00
CA LYS A 23 -14.79 -1.00 12.91
C LYS A 23 -13.96 -0.96 14.19
N ASN A 24 -14.51 -0.40 15.29
CA ASN A 24 -13.80 -0.16 16.55
C ASN A 24 -12.53 0.66 16.38
N LYS A 25 -12.53 1.63 15.47
CA LYS A 25 -11.40 2.53 15.18
C LYS A 25 -11.79 3.98 15.43
N SER A 26 -10.82 4.80 15.84
CA SER A 26 -10.97 6.25 15.79
C SER A 26 -10.97 6.74 14.33
N VAL A 27 -11.53 7.93 14.09
CA VAL A 27 -11.48 8.56 12.75
C VAL A 27 -10.04 8.75 12.29
N SER A 28 -9.13 9.14 13.19
CA SER A 28 -7.72 9.34 12.84
C SER A 28 -6.99 8.05 12.49
N GLU A 29 -7.31 6.93 13.13
CA GLU A 29 -6.77 5.62 12.76
C GLU A 29 -7.29 5.19 11.39
N PHE A 30 -8.61 5.23 11.20
CA PHE A 30 -9.24 4.86 9.93
C PHE A 30 -8.69 5.68 8.75
N LEU A 31 -8.63 7.00 8.89
CA LEU A 31 -8.11 7.87 7.81
C LEU A 31 -6.61 7.68 7.57
N ARG A 32 -5.83 7.37 8.60
CA ARG A 32 -4.40 7.09 8.46
C ARG A 32 -4.17 5.80 7.70
N GLU A 33 -4.84 4.73 8.09
CA GLU A 33 -4.73 3.43 7.44
C GLU A 33 -5.14 3.54 5.97
N LEU A 34 -6.30 4.13 5.70
CA LEU A 34 -6.79 4.30 4.33
C LEU A 34 -5.80 5.08 3.45
N ALA A 35 -5.18 6.13 4.01
CA ALA A 35 -4.19 6.91 3.28
C ALA A 35 -2.91 6.09 2.99
N LEU A 36 -2.46 5.26 3.93
CA LEU A 36 -1.29 4.41 3.75
C LEU A 36 -1.57 3.27 2.76
N GLU A 37 -2.71 2.60 2.90
CA GLU A 37 -3.16 1.55 1.98
C GLU A 37 -3.17 2.07 0.53
N ARG A 38 -3.71 3.27 0.31
CA ARG A 38 -3.77 3.85 -1.03
C ARG A 38 -2.40 4.21 -1.61
N ILE A 39 -1.44 4.61 -0.76
CA ILE A 39 -0.05 4.87 -1.16
C ILE A 39 0.65 3.55 -1.50
N GLU A 40 0.46 2.51 -0.67
CA GLU A 40 1.02 1.18 -0.88
C GLU A 40 0.52 0.56 -2.19
N GLU A 41 -0.79 0.63 -2.47
CA GLU A 41 -1.36 0.15 -3.73
C GLU A 41 -0.72 0.80 -4.97
N GLU A 42 -0.48 2.12 -4.95
CA GLU A 42 0.17 2.82 -6.05
C GLU A 42 1.63 2.40 -6.23
N TYR A 43 2.33 2.19 -5.11
CA TYR A 43 3.73 1.77 -5.13
C TYR A 43 3.88 0.32 -5.61
N ASP A 44 3.04 -0.58 -5.11
CA ASP A 44 3.01 -1.99 -5.49
C ASP A 44 2.67 -2.15 -6.98
N LEU A 45 1.67 -1.41 -7.48
CA LEU A 45 1.33 -1.40 -8.90
C LEU A 45 2.54 -0.99 -9.75
N LYS A 46 3.25 0.06 -9.34
CA LYS A 46 4.43 0.55 -10.05
C LYS A 46 5.55 -0.48 -10.07
N ILE A 47 5.83 -1.15 -8.94
CA ILE A 47 6.84 -2.22 -8.89
C ILE A 47 6.51 -3.33 -9.89
N VAL A 48 5.25 -3.76 -9.94
CA VAL A 48 4.81 -4.82 -10.87
C VAL A 48 4.97 -4.37 -12.31
N GLN A 49 4.58 -3.14 -12.65
CA GLN A 49 4.76 -2.58 -13.99
C GLN A 49 6.25 -2.54 -14.39
N GLU A 50 7.11 -2.04 -13.52
CA GLU A 50 8.57 -2.02 -13.76
C GLU A 50 9.15 -3.42 -13.95
N TYR A 51 8.69 -4.40 -13.17
CA TYR A 51 9.10 -5.79 -13.34
C TYR A 51 8.67 -6.35 -14.69
N LEU A 52 7.42 -6.13 -15.11
CA LEU A 52 6.91 -6.59 -16.40
C LEU A 52 7.67 -5.98 -17.57
N GLU A 53 7.93 -4.66 -17.54
CA GLU A 53 8.74 -4.00 -18.58
C GLU A 53 10.16 -4.57 -18.66
N LYS A 54 10.80 -4.81 -17.50
CA LYS A 54 12.13 -5.42 -17.46
C LYS A 54 12.08 -6.85 -18.01
N LYS A 55 11.05 -7.62 -17.66
CA LYS A 55 10.85 -8.99 -18.14
C LYS A 55 10.73 -9.03 -19.66
N GLU A 56 9.95 -8.14 -20.27
CA GLU A 56 9.83 -8.03 -21.73
C GLU A 56 11.17 -7.65 -22.40
N LYS A 57 11.98 -6.83 -21.73
CA LYS A 57 13.33 -6.44 -22.19
C LYS A 57 14.40 -7.52 -21.95
N GLY A 58 14.01 -8.71 -21.48
CA GLY A 58 14.92 -9.83 -21.24
C GLY A 58 15.58 -9.82 -19.86
N LEU A 59 14.82 -9.47 -18.81
CA LEU A 59 15.28 -9.59 -17.42
C LEU A 59 15.82 -11.00 -17.16
N LYS A 60 17.09 -11.08 -16.78
CA LYS A 60 17.71 -12.34 -16.36
C LYS A 60 17.10 -12.77 -15.03
N THR A 61 16.54 -13.96 -15.00
CA THR A 61 16.01 -14.62 -13.80
C THR A 61 16.84 -15.86 -13.51
N TYR A 62 16.95 -16.23 -12.24
CA TYR A 62 17.65 -17.43 -11.80
C TYR A 62 16.66 -18.37 -11.11
N SER A 63 16.82 -19.68 -11.29
CA SER A 63 16.14 -20.68 -10.47
C SER A 63 16.75 -20.74 -9.06
N ALA A 64 16.04 -21.38 -8.12
CA ALA A 64 16.58 -21.62 -6.78
C ALA A 64 17.94 -22.35 -6.84
N ASP A 65 18.02 -23.44 -7.60
CA ASP A 65 19.25 -24.21 -7.79
C ASP A 65 20.42 -23.39 -8.35
N GLU A 66 20.15 -22.47 -9.30
CA GLU A 66 21.17 -21.58 -9.87
C GLU A 66 21.71 -20.62 -8.81
N VAL A 67 20.84 -20.08 -7.97
CA VAL A 67 21.21 -19.18 -6.87
C VAL A 67 21.96 -19.92 -5.77
N GLU A 68 21.49 -21.10 -5.35
CA GLU A 68 22.16 -21.94 -4.35
C GLU A 68 23.58 -22.29 -4.78
N LYS A 69 23.74 -22.68 -6.04
CA LYS A 69 25.05 -22.97 -6.63
C LYS A 69 25.96 -21.73 -6.69
N GLU A 70 25.43 -20.56 -7.01
CA GLU A 70 26.19 -19.30 -7.05
C GLU A 70 26.61 -18.84 -5.64
N LEU A 71 25.79 -19.11 -4.62
CA LEU A 71 26.06 -18.78 -3.22
C LEU A 71 26.86 -19.86 -2.45
N GLY A 72 27.04 -21.05 -3.03
CA GLY A 72 27.78 -22.15 -2.41
C GLY A 72 27.02 -22.85 -1.29
N LEU A 73 25.69 -22.88 -1.38
CA LEU A 73 24.80 -23.58 -0.47
C LEU A 73 24.51 -25.02 -0.94
#